data_AF-A0A352Y2G9-F1
#
_entry.id   AF-A0A352Y2G9-F1
#
_cell.length_a   1.000
_cell.length_b   1.000
_cell.length_c   1.000
_cell.angle_alpha   90.00
_cell.angle_beta   90.00
_cell.angle_gamma   90.00
#
_symmetry.space_group_name_H-M   'P 1'
#
loop_
_entity.id
_entity.type
_entity.pdbx_description
1 polymer ?
#
loop_
_entity_poly.entity_id
_entity_poly.type
_entity_poly.pdbx_seq_one_letter_code
_entity_poly.pdbx_strand_id
1 'polypeptide(L)'
;MATTPDLSKATDFLWRTARLLERRRFAYLFLDGEQQAVLEALRPYQNPDGGFGNGLEPDVRGPVSQPVPTWTALCILDEAGAFADPMVTRAQRAHYRLTWAERFARNARLPTAQPLIITIHGLPDTFALIYGFALAVA
;
A
#
# COMPACT_ATOMS: atom_id res chain seq x y z
N MET A 1 -30.06 8.74 -3.37
CA MET A 1 -29.43 10.08 -3.22
C MET A 1 -28.15 9.89 -2.44
N ALA A 2 -27.02 10.39 -2.95
CA ALA A 2 -25.77 10.39 -2.18
C ALA A 2 -25.87 11.50 -1.13
N THR A 3 -25.77 11.14 0.15
CA THR A 3 -25.71 12.12 1.25
C THR A 3 -24.35 12.80 1.21
N THR A 4 -24.32 14.13 1.18
CA THR A 4 -23.08 14.89 1.29
C THR A 4 -22.47 14.68 2.68
N PRO A 5 -21.19 14.29 2.80
CA PRO A 5 -20.53 14.13 4.10
C PRO A 5 -20.43 15.46 4.86
N ASP A 6 -20.64 15.41 6.18
CA ASP A 6 -20.49 16.55 7.09
C ASP A 6 -19.03 16.68 7.51
N LEU A 7 -18.31 17.62 6.87
CA LEU A 7 -16.89 17.84 7.13
C LEU A 7 -16.61 18.35 8.55
N SER A 8 -17.56 19.02 9.20
CA SER A 8 -17.39 19.51 10.57
C SER A 8 -17.28 18.33 11.53
N LYS A 9 -18.22 17.38 11.43
CA LYS A 9 -18.18 16.14 12.24
C LYS A 9 -16.95 15.29 11.95
N ALA A 10 -16.55 15.20 10.69
CA ALA A 10 -15.33 14.48 10.30
C ALA A 10 -14.08 15.11 10.93
N THR A 11 -13.98 16.45 10.90
CA THR A 11 -12.91 17.22 11.53
C THR A 11 -12.85 16.95 13.03
N ASP A 12 -13.98 17.09 13.75
CA ASP A 12 -14.03 16.85 15.19
C ASP A 12 -13.60 15.44 15.57
N PHE A 13 -14.04 14.44 14.81
CA PHE A 13 -13.66 13.05 15.04
C PHE A 13 -12.15 12.85 14.87
N LEU A 14 -11.58 13.29 13.75
CA LEU A 14 -10.17 13.08 13.44
C LEU A 14 -9.23 13.82 14.40
N TRP A 15 -9.59 15.03 14.84
CA TRP A 15 -8.77 15.80 15.80
C TRP A 15 -8.72 15.12 17.16
N ARG A 16 -9.77 14.37 17.53
CA ARG A 16 -9.86 13.66 18.81
C ARG A 16 -9.22 12.28 18.77
N THR A 17 -9.28 11.57 17.65
CA THR A 17 -8.97 10.12 17.60
C THR A 17 -7.81 9.76 16.69
N ALA A 18 -7.55 10.53 15.63
CA ALA A 18 -6.61 10.12 14.61
C ALA A 18 -5.16 10.38 15.03
N ARG A 19 -4.19 9.66 14.42
CA ARG A 19 -2.76 9.94 14.61
C ARG A 19 -2.39 11.22 13.86
N LEU A 20 -1.20 11.75 14.15
CA LEU A 20 -0.71 12.98 13.51
C LEU A 20 -0.75 12.89 11.98
N LEU A 21 -0.33 11.77 11.40
CA LEU A 21 -0.30 11.56 9.95
C LEU A 21 -1.69 11.73 9.31
N GLU A 22 -2.73 11.07 9.86
CA GLU A 22 -4.09 11.20 9.33
C GLU A 22 -4.64 12.64 9.50
N ARG A 23 -4.31 13.32 10.61
CA ARG A 23 -4.71 14.72 10.79
C ARG A 23 -4.08 15.63 9.73
N ARG A 24 -2.80 15.43 9.42
CA ARG A 24 -2.10 16.21 8.37
C ARG A 24 -2.63 15.88 6.98
N ARG A 25 -2.86 14.59 6.65
CA ARG A 25 -3.50 14.19 5.38
C ARG A 25 -4.87 14.82 5.22
N PHE A 26 -5.73 14.75 6.24
CA PHE A 26 -7.06 15.32 6.18
C PHE A 26 -7.02 16.84 6.01
N ALA A 27 -6.18 17.54 6.77
CA ALA A 27 -6.04 18.98 6.63
C ALA A 27 -5.60 19.38 5.22
N TYR A 28 -4.63 18.66 4.63
CA TYR A 28 -4.20 18.89 3.26
C TYR A 28 -5.33 18.67 2.25
N LEU A 29 -6.09 17.57 2.37
CA LEU A 29 -7.12 17.20 1.39
C LEU A 29 -8.39 18.04 1.49
N PHE A 30 -8.74 18.57 2.67
CA PHE A 30 -10.06 19.15 2.92
C PHE A 30 -10.07 20.52 3.60
N LEU A 31 -8.95 20.98 4.16
CA LEU A 31 -8.88 22.22 4.96
C LEU A 31 -7.72 23.14 4.53
N ASP A 32 -7.33 23.10 3.25
CA ASP A 32 -6.27 23.93 2.66
C ASP A 32 -4.91 23.83 3.40
N GLY A 33 -4.64 22.67 4.03
CA GLY A 33 -3.38 22.40 4.71
C GLY A 33 -2.20 22.26 3.75
N GLU A 34 -0.99 22.46 4.24
CA GLU A 34 0.22 22.39 3.42
C GLU A 34 0.66 20.94 3.13
N GLN A 35 1.09 20.69 1.88
CA GLN A 35 1.69 19.42 1.46
C GLN A 35 2.85 19.00 2.38
N GLN A 36 3.71 19.96 2.74
CA GLN A 36 4.91 19.73 3.55
C GLN A 36 4.59 19.11 4.92
N ALA A 37 3.46 19.49 5.54
CA ALA A 37 3.07 18.95 6.83
C ALA A 37 2.71 17.44 6.76
N VAL A 38 2.23 16.96 5.61
CA VAL A 38 2.02 15.52 5.37
C VAL A 38 3.35 14.80 5.26
N LEU A 39 4.30 15.37 4.51
CA LEU A 39 5.62 14.79 4.29
C LEU A 39 6.41 14.66 5.59
N GLU A 40 6.37 15.70 6.43
CA GLU A 40 7.01 15.70 7.74
C GLU A 40 6.40 14.68 8.70
N ALA A 41 5.08 14.48 8.66
CA ALA A 41 4.42 13.45 9.44
C ALA A 41 4.68 12.02 8.92
N LEU A 42 4.93 11.85 7.62
CA LEU A 42 5.19 10.55 7.00
C LEU A 42 6.66 10.11 7.13
N ARG A 43 7.60 11.06 7.09
CA ARG A 43 9.05 10.80 7.08
C ARG A 43 9.54 9.84 8.18
N PRO A 44 9.05 9.89 9.44
CA PRO A 44 9.50 8.99 10.50
C PRO A 44 9.20 7.49 10.25
N TYR A 45 8.30 7.18 9.30
CA TYR A 45 7.97 5.80 8.96
C TYR A 45 8.90 5.18 7.92
N GLN A 46 9.74 5.98 7.25
CA GLN A 46 10.68 5.50 6.24
C GLN A 46 11.94 4.90 6.89
N ASN A 47 12.32 3.71 6.45
CA ASN A 47 13.54 3.04 6.87
C ASN A 47 14.74 3.39 5.96
N PRO A 48 15.99 3.16 6.41
CA PRO A 48 17.19 3.46 5.61
C PRO A 48 17.28 2.74 4.26
N ASP A 49 16.57 1.62 4.10
CA ASP A 49 16.48 0.86 2.83
C ASP A 49 15.52 1.50 1.81
N GLY A 50 14.85 2.60 2.18
CA GLY A 50 13.87 3.31 1.37
C GLY A 50 12.46 2.70 1.41
N GLY A 51 12.27 1.58 2.11
CA GLY A 51 10.96 1.03 2.42
C GLY A 51 10.31 1.70 3.63
N PHE A 52 9.11 1.24 4.00
CA PHE A 52 8.36 1.81 5.12
C PHE A 52 7.93 0.75 6.13
N GLY A 53 7.80 1.15 7.39
CA GLY A 53 7.40 0.32 8.52
C GLY A 53 6.99 1.17 9.71
N ASN A 54 7.35 0.75 10.93
CA ASN A 54 7.23 1.54 12.15
C ASN A 54 5.79 1.95 12.53
N GLY A 55 4.80 1.09 12.26
CA GLY A 55 3.41 1.42 12.59
C GLY A 55 2.75 2.40 11.63
N LEU A 56 3.28 2.59 10.42
CA LEU A 56 2.61 3.39 9.39
C LEU A 56 1.20 2.87 9.15
N GLU A 57 1.09 1.56 8.94
CA GLU A 57 -0.20 0.88 9.00
C GLU A 57 -0.59 0.59 10.46
N PRO A 58 -1.78 0.99 10.91
CA PRO A 58 -2.17 0.89 12.32
C PRO A 58 -2.11 -0.53 12.90
N ASP A 59 -2.37 -1.53 12.07
CA ASP A 59 -2.37 -2.96 12.40
C ASP A 59 -0.98 -3.61 12.26
N VAL A 60 -0.02 -2.92 11.65
CA VAL A 60 1.34 -3.43 11.41
C VAL A 60 2.37 -2.60 12.18
N ARG A 61 2.75 -3.06 13.37
CA ARG A 61 3.68 -2.34 14.27
C ARG A 61 5.15 -2.71 14.11
N GLY A 62 5.48 -3.57 13.15
CA GLY A 62 6.85 -4.05 12.91
C GLY A 62 7.79 -2.92 12.45
N PRO A 63 9.08 -2.97 12.85
CA PRO A 63 10.05 -1.93 12.50
C PRO A 63 10.62 -2.11 11.08
N VAL A 64 10.57 -3.33 10.55
CA VAL A 64 11.16 -3.66 9.24
C VAL A 64 10.30 -3.15 8.10
N SER A 65 10.95 -2.88 6.97
CA SER A 65 10.26 -2.50 5.73
C SER A 65 9.37 -3.63 5.26
N GLN A 66 8.09 -3.31 5.00
CA GLN A 66 7.11 -4.29 4.54
C GLN A 66 6.34 -3.79 3.31
N PRO A 67 5.83 -4.71 2.46
CA PRO A 67 5.10 -4.32 1.25
C PRO A 67 3.88 -3.44 1.52
N VAL A 68 3.06 -3.77 2.53
CA VAL A 68 1.81 -3.03 2.82
C VAL A 68 2.09 -1.60 3.31
N PRO A 69 2.91 -1.35 4.35
CA PRO A 69 3.32 0.01 4.70
C PRO A 69 3.96 0.78 3.55
N THR A 70 4.79 0.11 2.74
CA THR A 70 5.43 0.76 1.58
C THR A 70 4.40 1.19 0.55
N TRP A 71 3.44 0.34 0.23
CA TRP A 71 2.32 0.69 -0.66
C TRP A 71 1.55 1.90 -0.11
N THR A 72 1.23 1.89 1.18
CA THR A 72 0.47 2.96 1.82
C THR A 72 1.21 4.29 1.81
N ALA A 73 2.52 4.30 2.07
CA ALA A 73 3.33 5.50 1.91
C ALA A 73 3.28 6.05 0.48
N LEU A 74 3.33 5.19 -0.53
CA LEU A 74 3.24 5.61 -1.93
C LEU A 74 1.87 6.22 -2.24
N CYS A 75 0.77 5.63 -1.76
CA CYS A 75 -0.56 6.22 -1.93
C CYS A 75 -0.67 7.60 -1.25
N ILE A 76 -0.12 7.75 -0.04
CA ILE A 76 -0.10 9.04 0.67
C ILE A 76 0.69 10.09 -0.12
N LEU A 77 1.86 9.72 -0.65
CA LEU A 77 2.70 10.62 -1.44
C LEU A 77 2.04 10.99 -2.78
N ASP A 78 1.28 10.08 -3.39
CA ASP A 78 0.53 10.33 -4.62
C ASP A 78 -0.64 11.29 -4.37
N GLU A 79 -1.45 11.04 -3.34
CA GLU A 79 -2.53 11.94 -2.92
C GLU A 79 -2.02 13.32 -2.55
N ALA A 80 -0.87 13.39 -1.89
CA ALA A 80 -0.21 14.65 -1.57
C ALA A 80 0.37 15.34 -2.80
N GLY A 81 0.39 14.74 -3.99
CA GLY A 81 1.04 15.29 -5.18
C GLY A 81 2.58 15.33 -5.08
N ALA A 82 3.16 14.51 -4.21
CA ALA A 82 4.56 14.54 -3.79
C ALA A 82 5.39 13.38 -4.36
N PHE A 83 5.01 12.82 -5.51
CA PHE A 83 5.73 11.68 -6.10
C PHE A 83 7.16 12.01 -6.57
N ALA A 84 7.50 13.30 -6.66
CA ALA A 84 8.85 13.79 -6.92
C ALA A 84 9.74 13.85 -5.65
N ASP A 85 9.17 13.70 -4.46
CA ASP A 85 9.92 13.77 -3.20
C ASP A 85 11.00 12.66 -3.12
N PRO A 86 12.16 12.93 -2.49
CA PRO A 86 13.21 11.95 -2.27
C PRO A 86 12.76 10.68 -1.52
N MET A 87 11.69 10.75 -0.71
CA MET A 87 11.10 9.60 -0.03
C MET A 87 10.67 8.52 -1.01
N VAL A 88 10.28 8.87 -2.24
CA VAL A 88 10.03 7.87 -3.28
C VAL A 88 11.36 7.46 -3.91
N THR A 89 11.79 6.22 -3.71
CA THR A 89 12.98 5.70 -4.40
C THR A 89 12.74 5.63 -5.91
N ARG A 90 13.82 5.65 -6.70
CA ARG A 90 13.73 5.50 -8.17
C ARG A 90 12.99 4.22 -8.56
N ALA A 91 13.25 3.12 -7.85
CA ALA A 91 12.61 1.83 -8.10
C ALA A 91 11.10 1.87 -7.79
N GLN A 92 10.70 2.49 -6.68
CA GLN A 92 9.28 2.68 -6.33
C GLN A 92 8.58 3.58 -7.35
N ARG A 93 9.19 4.70 -7.76
CA ARG A 93 8.66 5.57 -8.83
C ARG A 93 8.43 4.81 -10.12
N ALA A 94 9.42 4.03 -10.56
CA ALA A 94 9.33 3.25 -11.78
C ALA A 94 8.18 2.23 -11.67
N HIS A 95 8.11 1.48 -10.56
CA HIS A 95 7.08 0.47 -10.36
C HIS A 95 5.66 1.05 -10.32
N TYR A 96 5.47 2.18 -9.65
CA TYR A 96 4.15 2.82 -9.53
C TYR A 96 3.60 3.25 -10.90
N ARG A 97 4.48 3.73 -11.80
CA ARG A 97 4.12 4.19 -13.15
C ARG A 97 3.85 3.07 -14.17
N LEU A 98 4.22 1.82 -13.88
CA LEU A 98 3.95 0.71 -14.79
C LEU A 98 2.46 0.38 -14.80
N THR A 99 1.90 0.29 -16.00
CA THR A 99 0.59 -0.32 -16.28
C THR A 99 0.57 -1.79 -15.86
N TRP A 100 -0.63 -2.36 -15.69
CA TRP A 100 -0.77 -3.79 -15.44
C TRP A 100 -0.09 -4.65 -16.51
N ALA A 101 -0.18 -4.26 -17.79
CA ALA A 101 0.47 -4.96 -18.89
C ALA A 101 2.00 -4.96 -18.75
N GLU A 102 2.60 -3.81 -18.43
CA GLU A 102 4.05 -3.70 -18.23
C GLU A 102 4.52 -4.45 -16.99
N ARG A 103 3.74 -4.43 -15.90
CA ARG A 103 4.03 -5.23 -14.70
C ARG A 103 3.99 -6.72 -15.01
N PHE A 104 2.98 -7.17 -15.78
CA PHE A 104 2.86 -8.56 -16.20
C PHE A 104 4.03 -8.96 -17.10
N ALA A 105 4.39 -8.14 -18.08
CA ALA A 105 5.53 -8.39 -18.97
C ALA A 105 6.87 -8.46 -18.19
N ARG A 106 7.09 -7.56 -17.23
CA ARG A 106 8.29 -7.57 -16.37
C ARG A 106 8.38 -8.81 -15.49
N ASN A 107 7.24 -9.23 -14.93
CA ASN A 107 7.16 -10.39 -14.05
C ASN A 107 6.91 -11.71 -14.82
N ALA A 108 6.80 -11.66 -16.15
CA ALA A 108 6.55 -12.83 -16.98
C ALA A 108 7.74 -13.79 -16.84
N ARG A 109 7.45 -15.05 -16.50
CA ARG A 109 8.48 -16.07 -16.49
C ARG A 109 8.89 -16.36 -17.93
N LEU A 110 10.19 -16.59 -18.12
CA LEU A 110 10.70 -17.07 -19.39
C LEU A 110 9.98 -18.37 -19.75
N PRO A 111 9.67 -18.62 -21.04
CA PRO A 111 9.07 -19.88 -21.48
C PRO A 111 9.91 -21.11 -21.09
N THR A 112 11.20 -20.92 -20.87
CA THR A 112 12.18 -21.94 -20.47
C THR A 112 12.34 -22.08 -18.96
N ALA A 113 11.67 -21.26 -18.15
CA ALA A 113 11.77 -21.35 -16.69
C ALA A 113 11.12 -22.65 -16.18
N GLN A 114 11.75 -23.30 -15.19
CA GLN A 114 11.23 -24.52 -14.59
C GLN A 114 9.79 -24.31 -14.06
N PRO A 115 8.86 -25.26 -14.21
CA PRO A 115 7.51 -25.15 -13.68
C PRO A 115 7.49 -24.81 -12.18
N LEU A 116 6.62 -23.90 -11.77
CA LEU A 116 6.38 -23.62 -10.35
C LEU A 116 5.30 -24.60 -9.86
N ILE A 117 5.61 -25.40 -8.85
CA ILE A 117 4.64 -26.25 -8.17
C ILE A 117 4.23 -25.53 -6.89
N ILE A 118 2.94 -25.17 -6.78
CA ILE A 118 2.35 -24.61 -5.57
C ILE A 118 1.48 -25.71 -4.95
N THR A 119 1.84 -26.14 -3.74
CA THR A 119 1.03 -27.08 -2.96
C THR A 119 0.18 -26.30 -1.97
N ILE A 120 -1.15 -26.43 -2.07
CA ILE A 120 -2.09 -25.76 -1.17
C ILE A 120 -2.74 -26.83 -0.29
N HIS A 121 -2.64 -26.66 1.02
CA HIS A 121 -3.19 -27.60 2.00
C HIS A 121 -4.53 -27.10 2.55
N GLY A 122 -5.37 -28.04 2.99
CA GLY A 122 -6.62 -27.72 3.69
C GLY A 122 -7.80 -27.32 2.80
N LEU A 123 -7.70 -27.53 1.48
CA LEU A 123 -8.83 -27.35 0.55
C LEU A 123 -9.63 -28.65 0.42
N PRO A 124 -10.98 -28.59 0.38
CA PRO A 124 -11.80 -29.76 0.08
C PRO A 124 -11.59 -30.28 -1.35
N ASP A 125 -11.71 -31.59 -1.56
CA ASP A 125 -11.58 -32.22 -2.88
C ASP A 125 -12.57 -31.63 -3.90
N THR A 126 -13.78 -31.29 -3.47
CA THR A 126 -14.80 -30.67 -4.32
C THR A 126 -14.35 -29.31 -4.85
N PHE A 127 -13.67 -28.51 -4.03
CA PHE A 127 -13.10 -27.24 -4.47
C PHE A 127 -11.99 -27.46 -5.50
N ALA A 128 -11.09 -28.42 -5.25
CA ALA A 128 -10.02 -28.75 -6.19
C ALA A 128 -10.58 -29.17 -7.56
N LEU A 129 -11.61 -30.02 -7.57
CA LEU A 129 -12.24 -30.49 -8.80
C LEU A 129 -12.95 -29.37 -9.59
N ILE A 130 -13.66 -28.47 -8.92
CA ILE A 130 -14.37 -27.35 -9.58
C ILE A 130 -13.39 -26.44 -10.32
N TYR A 131 -12.21 -26.20 -9.74
CA TYR A 131 -11.21 -25.28 -10.28
C TYR A 131 -10.08 -25.98 -11.04
N GLY A 132 -10.15 -27.29 -11.23
CA GLY A 132 -9.17 -28.07 -12.01
C GLY A 132 -7.80 -28.20 -11.35
N PHE A 133 -7.70 -28.09 -10.02
CA PHE A 133 -6.47 -28.36 -9.31
C PHE A 133 -6.23 -29.87 -9.21
N ALA A 134 -4.99 -30.29 -9.47
CA ALA A 134 -4.60 -31.67 -9.26
C ALA A 134 -4.58 -31.98 -7.76
N LEU A 135 -5.18 -33.10 -7.36
CA LEU A 135 -5.06 -33.61 -6.00
C LEU A 135 -3.64 -34.15 -5.81
N ALA A 136 -2.93 -33.61 -4.83
CA ALA A 136 -1.66 -34.19 -4.39
C ALA A 136 -1.99 -35.48 -3.64
N VAL A 137 -1.60 -36.63 -4.20
CA VAL A 137 -1.67 -37.91 -3.49
C VAL A 137 -0.56 -37.89 -2.45
N ALA A 138 -0.92 -38.09 -1.18
CA ALA A 138 0.03 -38.21 -0.08
C ALA A 138 0.92 -39.45 -0.23
#